data_AF-D3AF68-F1
#
_entry.id   AF-D3AF68-F1
#
_cell.length_a   1.000
_cell.length_b   1.000
_cell.length_c   1.000
_cell.angle_alpha   90.00
_cell.angle_beta   90.00
_cell.angle_gamma   90.00
#
_symmetry.space_group_name_H-M   'P 1'
#
loop_
_entity.id
_entity.type
_entity.pdbx_description
1 polymer ?
#
loop_
_entity_poly.entity_id
_entity_poly.type
_entity_poly.pdbx_seq_one_letter_code
_entity_poly.pdbx_strand_id
1 'polypeptide(L)' 'KQWKKPKTKVKNLLKMGVPKELAWKAGNSRRGYWFTTQTVAVNMAMTKERLINRGYYDLATAYQSVHVNR' A
#
# COMPACT_ATOMS: atom_id res chain seq x y z
N LYS A 1 3.47 7.30 -10.52
CA LYS A 1 2.22 6.49 -10.55
C LYS A 1 2.48 5.18 -11.29
N GLN A 2 2.64 4.05 -10.59
CA GLN A 2 3.11 2.81 -11.23
C GLN A 2 2.03 2.09 -12.05
N TRP A 3 0.77 2.09 -11.58
CA TRP A 3 -0.34 1.41 -12.27
C TRP A 3 -1.36 2.43 -12.78
N LYS A 4 -1.25 2.79 -14.06
CA LYS A 4 -2.16 3.74 -14.71
C LYS A 4 -3.51 3.10 -15.05
N LYS A 5 -3.50 1.91 -15.66
CA LYS A 5 -4.72 1.23 -16.16
C LYS A 5 -5.49 0.52 -15.03
N PRO A 6 -6.84 0.62 -14.97
CA PRO A 6 -7.65 -0.06 -13.94
C PRO A 6 -7.42 -1.57 -13.91
N LYS A 7 -7.37 -2.22 -15.07
CA LYS A 7 -7.06 -3.66 -15.20
C LYS A 7 -5.75 -4.04 -14.51
N THR A 8 -4.70 -3.23 -14.68
CA THR A 8 -3.38 -3.45 -14.06
C THR A 8 -3.43 -3.26 -12.54
N LYS A 9 -4.15 -2.25 -12.06
CA LYS A 9 -4.35 -2.03 -10.61
C LYS A 9 -5.01 -3.24 -9.96
N VAL A 10 -6.14 -3.69 -10.50
CA VAL A 10 -6.90 -4.83 -9.97
C VAL A 10 -6.02 -6.09 -9.97
N LYS A 11 -5.34 -6.39 -11.09
CA LYS A 11 -4.45 -7.56 -11.18
C LYS A 11 -3.35 -7.54 -10.12
N ASN A 12 -2.75 -6.37 -9.88
CA ASN A 12 -1.67 -6.26 -8.90
C ASN A 12 -2.20 -6.30 -7.46
N LEU A 13 -3.36 -5.71 -7.16
CA LEU A 13 -4.00 -5.82 -5.85
C LEU A 13 -4.35 -7.29 -5.53
N LEU A 14 -4.88 -8.04 -6.50
CA LEU A 14 -5.14 -9.48 -6.36
C LEU A 14 -3.85 -10.26 -6.08
N LYS A 15 -2.78 -10.01 -6.85
CA LYS A 15 -1.46 -10.62 -6.61
C LYS A 15 -0.89 -10.29 -5.22
N MET A 16 -1.32 -9.19 -4.63
CA MET A 16 -0.90 -8.74 -3.33
C MET A 16 -1.76 -9.30 -2.18
N GLY A 17 -2.73 -10.17 -2.47
CA GLY A 17 -3.57 -10.85 -1.46
C GLY A 17 -4.89 -10.13 -1.16
N VAL A 18 -5.21 -9.05 -1.88
CA VAL A 18 -6.46 -8.32 -1.66
C VAL A 18 -7.65 -9.11 -2.22
N PRO A 19 -8.76 -9.27 -1.46
CA PRO A 19 -9.96 -9.92 -1.96
C PRO A 19 -10.48 -9.30 -3.25
N LYS A 20 -11.02 -10.13 -4.14
CA LYS A 20 -11.46 -9.71 -5.49
C LYS A 20 -12.40 -8.51 -5.46
N GLU A 21 -13.44 -8.56 -4.64
CA GLU A 21 -14.42 -7.47 -4.50
C GLU A 21 -13.76 -6.13 -4.12
N LEU A 22 -12.85 -6.15 -3.15
CA LEU A 22 -12.13 -4.95 -2.72
C LEU A 22 -11.15 -4.44 -3.78
N ALA A 23 -10.46 -5.36 -4.45
CA ALA A 23 -9.55 -5.01 -5.55
C ALA A 23 -10.30 -4.34 -6.70
N TRP A 24 -11.48 -4.84 -7.08
CA TRP A 24 -12.32 -4.25 -8.12
C TRP A 24 -12.87 -2.88 -7.72
N LYS A 25 -13.33 -2.72 -6.48
CA LYS A 25 -13.78 -1.42 -5.93
C LYS A 25 -12.65 -0.38 -5.94
N ALA A 26 -11.45 -0.74 -5.48
CA ALA A 26 -10.31 0.18 -5.43
C ALA A 26 -9.72 0.49 -6.81
N GLY A 27 -9.65 -0.51 -7.70
CA GLY A 27 -9.06 -0.37 -9.03
C GLY A 27 -9.88 0.51 -9.99
N ASN A 28 -11.21 0.48 -9.88
CA ASN A 28 -12.15 1.22 -10.73
C ASN A 28 -12.76 2.46 -10.05
N SER A 29 -12.31 2.82 -8.85
CA SER A 29 -12.80 4.00 -8.16
C SER A 29 -12.58 5.27 -8.99
N ARG A 30 -13.61 6.13 -9.04
CA ARG A 30 -13.55 7.48 -9.62
C ARG A 30 -12.94 8.51 -8.67
N ARG A 31 -12.64 8.12 -7.42
CA ARG A 31 -12.06 9.00 -6.42
C ARG A 31 -10.61 9.35 -6.76
N GLY A 32 -10.15 10.48 -6.24
CA GLY A 32 -8.76 10.92 -6.36
C GLY A 32 -7.77 9.95 -5.71
N TYR A 33 -6.49 10.16 -5.98
CA TYR A 33 -5.43 9.26 -5.53
C TYR A 33 -5.28 9.24 -4.01
N TRP A 34 -5.32 10.41 -3.38
CA TRP A 34 -5.22 10.56 -1.94
C TRP A 34 -6.32 9.80 -1.19
N PHE A 35 -7.54 9.82 -1.72
CA PHE A 35 -8.64 9.04 -1.16
C PHE A 35 -8.38 7.53 -1.33
N THR A 36 -7.92 7.12 -2.51
CA THR A 36 -7.72 5.69 -2.82
C THR A 36 -6.61 5.08 -1.96
N THR A 37 -5.57 5.83 -1.64
CA THR A 37 -4.45 5.36 -0.80
C THR A 37 -4.88 4.97 0.60
N GLN A 38 -5.92 5.59 1.16
CA GLN A 38 -6.41 5.31 2.50
C GLN A 38 -7.48 4.21 2.55
N THR A 39 -7.81 3.59 1.41
CA THR A 39 -8.81 2.52 1.36
C THR A 39 -8.26 1.22 1.95
N VAL A 40 -9.15 0.41 2.54
CA VAL A 40 -8.83 -0.90 3.13
C VAL A 40 -8.06 -1.79 2.14
N ALA A 41 -8.46 -1.80 0.87
CA ALA A 41 -7.80 -2.57 -0.19
C ALA A 41 -6.32 -2.19 -0.35
N VAL A 42 -5.99 -0.90 -0.31
CA VAL A 42 -4.60 -0.43 -0.48
C VAL A 42 -3.80 -0.66 0.80
N ASN A 43 -4.39 -0.44 1.98
CA ASN A 43 -3.73 -0.71 3.26
C ASN A 43 -3.41 -2.20 3.44
N MET A 44 -4.30 -3.11 3.00
CA MET A 44 -4.03 -4.55 2.97
C MET A 44 -2.89 -4.91 2.01
N ALA A 45 -2.85 -4.27 0.84
CA ALA A 45 -1.78 -4.52 -0.13
C ALA A 45 -0.42 -3.99 0.34
N MET A 46 -0.40 -2.79 0.91
CA MET A 46 0.81 -2.02 1.24
C MET A 46 1.09 -2.03 2.74
N THR A 47 1.33 -3.21 3.30
CA THR A 47 1.69 -3.35 4.71
C THR A 47 3.09 -2.79 4.98
N LYS A 48 3.32 -2.32 6.21
CA LYS A 48 4.61 -1.81 6.67
C LYS A 48 5.74 -2.81 6.43
N GLU A 49 5.52 -4.07 6.76
CA GLU A 49 6.47 -5.17 6.56
C GLU A 49 6.88 -5.34 5.09
N ARG A 50 5.92 -5.29 4.16
CA ARG A 50 6.22 -5.40 2.73
C ARG A 50 7.02 -4.22 2.20
N LEU A 51 6.80 -3.03 2.76
CA LEU A 51 7.60 -1.86 2.42
C LEU A 51 9.02 -2.02 2.95
N ILE A 52 9.20 -2.43 4.20
CA ILE A 52 10.53 -2.71 4.77
C ILE A 52 11.26 -3.78 3.95
N ASN A 53 10.59 -4.89 3.60
CA ASN A 53 11.16 -5.95 2.77
C ASN A 53 11.50 -5.49 1.34
N ARG A 54 10.90 -4.40 0.86
CA ARG A 54 11.24 -3.76 -0.43
C ARG A 54 12.39 -2.74 -0.31
N GLY A 55 12.92 -2.51 0.88
CA GLY A 55 14.01 -1.57 1.15
C GLY A 55 13.58 -0.18 1.60
N TYR A 56 12.30 0.01 1.98
CA TYR A 56 11.87 1.28 2.59
C TYR A 56 12.28 1.35 4.06
N TYR A 57 12.83 2.50 4.46
CA TYR A 57 13.21 2.75 5.85
C TYR A 57 12.00 3.01 6.74
N ASP A 58 11.97 2.37 7.90
CA ASP A 58 11.05 2.73 8.97
C ASP A 58 11.60 3.89 9.79
N LEU A 59 11.05 5.08 9.55
CA LEU A 59 11.48 6.31 10.22
C LEU A 59 11.29 6.25 11.74
N ALA A 60 10.25 5.59 12.22
CA ALA A 60 9.98 5.50 13.66
C ALA A 60 11.06 4.68 14.37
N THR A 61 11.40 3.51 13.83
CA THR A 61 12.48 2.67 14.36
C THR A 61 13.85 3.35 14.24
N ALA A 62 14.13 4.02 13.13
CA ALA A 62 15.37 4.77 12.96
C ALA A 62 15.50 5.94 13.95
N TYR A 63 14.39 6.63 14.25
CA TYR A 63 14.39 7.68 15.26
C TYR A 63 14.62 7.12 16.67
N GLN A 64 13.94 6.02 17.00
CA GLN A 64 14.08 5.35 18.30
C GLN A 64 15.51 4.86 18.56
N SER A 65 16.20 4.29 17.56
CA SER A 65 17.57 3.79 17.74
C SER A 65 18.57 4.88 18.13
N VAL A 66 18.32 6.12 17.71
CA VAL A 66 19.17 7.29 18.00
C VAL A 66 18.84 7.92 19.36
N HIS A 67 17.59 7.86 19.81
CA HIS A 67 17.11 8.62 20.97
C HIS A 67 16.78 7.78 22.21
N VAL A 68 16.51 6.47 22.07
CA VAL A 68 16.10 5.59 23.19
C VAL A 68 17.30 4.87 23.82
N ASN A 69 18.42 4.75 23.11
CA ASN A 69 19.67 4.18 23.64
C ASN A 69 20.59 5.26 24.28
N ARG A 70 20.01 6.28 24.90
CA ARG A 70 20.76 7.34 25.59
C ARG A 70 20.32 7.49 27.04
#